data_AF-A0A2V7MV89-F1
#
_entry.id   AF-A0A2V7MV89-F1
#
_cell.length_a   1.000
_cell.length_b   1.000
_cell.length_c   1.000
_cell.angle_alpha   90.00
_cell.angle_beta   90.00
_cell.angle_gamma   90.00
#
_symmetry.space_group_name_H-M   'P 1'
#
loop_
_entity.id
_entity.type
_entity.pdbx_description
1 polymer ?
#
loop_
_entity_poly.entity_id
_entity_poly.type
_entity_poly.pdbx_seq_one_letter_code
_entity_poly.pdbx_strand_id
1 'polypeptide(L)'
;MHPAELLAHTLRLGGGFDTGRLAAEWREARTTGLVRLVEFERCALWLERRLRQIGASALTEHGFPRWLRQRALAEAAGNLLVDAQVAAVARQLAQWDVPHVFLKGTARRIASDLYPFADARATHDVDVLVPAARAQAVWDGLRRVGYEPALPPGEAPPRPEHHHLQPLWDGARVAVEVHCSTSPAVAPDLAWDRANAHARDITRDGLRLRIPSATELLWNGMTHSLRHRANAFRLHFLLDGAAIWASGAPLDWGEVHRRLAAGEAGRLARAGGWLGAAAWLAAAGRPSAIAGDVRHFDVPAAVRRRWALLRHIAVDGRVGELLCWWTNAWGPAPRPALA
;
A
#
# COMPACT_ATOMS: atom_id res chain seq x y z
N MET A 1 -16.33 3.82 21.86
CA MET A 1 -14.97 3.29 21.60
C MET A 1 -13.94 4.42 21.63
N HIS A 2 -12.66 4.16 21.93
CA HIS A 2 -11.63 5.21 21.84
C HIS A 2 -11.47 5.67 20.37
N PRO A 3 -11.30 6.98 20.06
CA PRO A 3 -11.30 7.48 18.66
C PRO A 3 -10.27 6.79 17.74
N ALA A 4 -9.09 6.48 18.26
CA ALA A 4 -8.04 5.77 17.54
C ALA A 4 -8.39 4.30 17.24
N GLU A 5 -9.10 3.63 18.16
CA GLU A 5 -9.60 2.27 17.94
C GLU A 5 -10.75 2.30 16.93
N LEU A 6 -11.64 3.30 17.05
CA LEU A 6 -12.74 3.53 16.11
C LEU A 6 -12.22 3.72 14.69
N LEU A 7 -11.12 4.47 14.50
CA LEU A 7 -10.41 4.56 13.23
C LEU A 7 -9.98 3.17 12.70
N ALA A 8 -9.27 2.39 13.51
CA ALA A 8 -8.79 1.07 13.11
C ALA A 8 -9.92 0.11 12.75
N HIS A 9 -11.01 0.10 13.54
CA HIS A 9 -12.19 -0.72 13.29
C HIS A 9 -12.95 -0.28 12.05
N THR A 10 -13.07 1.02 11.79
CA THR A 10 -13.71 1.58 10.59
C THR A 10 -13.00 1.15 9.30
N LEU A 11 -11.67 1.04 9.37
CA LEU A 11 -10.81 0.64 8.26
C LEU A 11 -10.75 -0.87 8.02
N ARG A 12 -11.36 -1.70 8.87
CA ARG A 12 -11.48 -3.14 8.59
C ARG A 12 -12.40 -3.37 7.39
N LEU A 13 -12.03 -4.30 6.52
CA LEU A 13 -12.73 -4.58 5.25
C LEU A 13 -13.78 -5.69 5.37
N GLY A 14 -13.80 -6.41 6.50
CA GLY A 14 -14.82 -7.43 6.79
C GLY A 14 -15.04 -7.64 8.28
N GLY A 15 -15.72 -8.74 8.64
CA GLY A 15 -15.80 -9.22 10.02
C GLY A 15 -17.08 -8.89 10.79
N GLY A 16 -18.21 -8.71 10.10
CA GLY A 16 -19.52 -8.67 10.75
C GLY A 16 -19.74 -7.51 11.73
N PHE A 17 -19.09 -6.36 11.50
CA PHE A 17 -19.36 -5.18 12.31
C PHE A 17 -20.75 -4.63 12.05
N ASP A 18 -21.45 -4.29 13.12
CA ASP A 18 -22.64 -3.45 13.07
C ASP A 18 -22.22 -2.05 12.56
N THR A 19 -22.49 -1.79 11.29
CA THR A 19 -22.21 -0.50 10.63
C THR A 19 -23.02 0.63 11.27
N GLY A 20 -24.23 0.34 11.76
CA GLY A 20 -25.08 1.28 12.49
C GLY A 20 -24.43 1.68 13.81
N ARG A 21 -23.87 0.72 14.55
CA ARG A 21 -23.07 0.98 15.75
C ARG A 21 -21.84 1.82 15.45
N LEU A 22 -21.04 1.47 14.43
CA LEU A 22 -19.86 2.26 14.06
C LEU A 22 -20.24 3.70 13.68
N ALA A 23 -21.33 3.88 12.92
CA ALA A 23 -21.82 5.20 12.57
C ALA A 23 -22.26 5.98 13.82
N ALA A 24 -22.97 5.36 14.76
CA ALA A 24 -23.33 5.99 16.03
C ALA A 24 -22.10 6.40 16.85
N GLU A 25 -21.10 5.52 16.96
CA GLU A 25 -19.86 5.81 17.67
C GLU A 25 -19.08 6.98 17.03
N TRP A 26 -19.12 7.16 15.70
CA TRP A 26 -18.54 8.33 15.03
C TRP A 26 -19.27 9.64 15.33
N ARG A 27 -20.59 9.61 15.62
CA ARG A 27 -21.34 10.83 16.01
C ARG A 27 -20.83 11.40 17.33
N GLU A 28 -20.41 10.51 18.22
CA GLU A 28 -20.01 10.85 19.59
C GLU A 28 -18.48 10.96 19.73
N ALA A 29 -17.72 10.59 18.69
CA ALA A 29 -16.28 10.51 18.74
C ALA A 29 -15.63 11.90 18.90
N ARG A 30 -14.75 12.03 19.90
CA ARG A 30 -13.87 13.20 20.02
C ARG A 30 -12.75 13.11 18.98
N THR A 31 -12.72 14.04 18.04
CA THR A 31 -11.79 14.00 16.89
C THR A 31 -10.44 14.68 17.14
N THR A 32 -10.21 15.22 18.34
CA THR A 32 -8.93 15.84 18.72
C THR A 32 -7.76 14.86 18.49
N GLY A 33 -6.73 15.31 17.78
CA GLY A 33 -5.56 14.50 17.44
C GLY A 33 -5.76 13.51 16.28
N LEU A 34 -6.99 13.31 15.78
CA LEU A 34 -7.23 12.41 14.64
C LEU A 34 -6.62 12.93 13.34
N VAL A 35 -6.58 14.25 13.10
CA VAL A 35 -5.93 14.84 11.93
C VAL A 35 -4.49 14.33 11.80
N ARG A 36 -3.67 14.57 12.84
CA ARG A 36 -2.27 14.14 12.88
C ARG A 36 -2.12 12.64 12.78
N LEU A 37 -3.02 11.87 13.41
CA LEU A 37 -3.00 10.42 13.30
C LEU A 37 -3.29 9.96 11.87
N VAL A 38 -4.30 10.51 11.20
CA VAL A 38 -4.67 10.13 9.83
C VAL A 38 -3.58 10.52 8.83
N GLU A 39 -2.95 11.69 9.01
CA GLU A 39 -1.77 12.10 8.23
C GLU A 39 -0.59 11.16 8.48
N PHE A 40 -0.32 10.87 9.76
CA PHE A 40 0.72 9.94 10.15
C PHE A 40 0.44 8.52 9.66
N GLU A 41 -0.80 8.08 9.51
CA GLU A 41 -1.10 6.74 9.02
C GLU A 41 -1.27 6.69 7.49
N ARG A 42 -1.35 7.87 6.84
CA ARG A 42 -1.60 8.07 5.40
C ARG A 42 -2.86 7.37 4.90
N CYS A 43 -3.94 7.47 5.67
CA CYS A 43 -5.18 6.74 5.41
C CYS A 43 -6.40 7.68 5.26
N ALA A 44 -6.20 8.93 4.81
CA ALA A 44 -7.29 9.91 4.70
C ALA A 44 -8.35 9.47 3.67
N LEU A 45 -7.95 9.19 2.43
CA LEU A 45 -8.89 8.71 1.40
C LEU A 45 -9.54 7.37 1.76
N TRP A 46 -8.80 6.46 2.41
CA TRP A 46 -9.34 5.21 2.96
C TRP A 46 -10.44 5.46 3.98
N LEU A 47 -10.17 6.29 5.00
CA LEU A 47 -11.13 6.60 6.06
C LEU A 47 -12.37 7.29 5.49
N GLU A 48 -12.18 8.26 4.61
CA GLU A 48 -13.27 9.02 4.00
C GLU A 48 -14.26 8.12 3.27
N ARG A 49 -13.76 7.19 2.45
CA ARG A 49 -14.59 6.23 1.72
C ARG A 49 -15.26 5.23 2.63
N ARG A 50 -14.57 4.75 3.68
CA ARG A 50 -15.15 3.85 4.68
C ARG A 50 -16.25 4.53 5.48
N LEU A 51 -16.09 5.79 5.87
CA LEU A 51 -17.13 6.58 6.52
C LEU A 51 -18.37 6.75 5.62
N ARG A 52 -18.19 6.99 4.32
CA ARG A 52 -19.31 7.00 3.37
C ARG A 52 -20.02 5.65 3.30
N GLN A 53 -19.26 4.55 3.19
CA GLN A 53 -19.83 3.21 3.08
C GLN A 53 -20.69 2.83 4.31
N ILE A 54 -20.29 3.26 5.51
CA ILE A 54 -21.05 2.96 6.74
C ILE A 54 -22.11 4.02 7.08
N GLY A 55 -22.34 5.01 6.20
CA GLY A 55 -23.32 6.09 6.45
C GLY A 55 -22.90 7.09 7.54
N ALA A 56 -21.60 7.19 7.83
CA ALA A 56 -21.02 8.09 8.83
C ALA A 56 -20.46 9.40 8.22
N SER A 57 -20.61 9.62 6.92
CA SER A 57 -20.08 10.81 6.22
C SER A 57 -20.86 12.10 6.50
N ALA A 58 -22.14 11.99 6.88
CA ALA A 58 -23.01 13.12 7.20
C ALA A 58 -22.81 13.66 8.62
N LEU A 59 -21.86 13.12 9.38
CA LEU A 59 -21.75 13.37 10.81
C LEU A 59 -20.83 14.58 11.08
N THR A 60 -21.47 15.69 11.46
CA THR A 60 -20.94 16.88 12.14
C THR A 60 -20.16 17.90 11.30
N GLU A 61 -20.69 19.13 11.23
CA GLU A 61 -20.27 20.18 10.27
C GLU A 61 -18.96 20.91 10.60
N HIS A 62 -18.17 20.53 11.62
CA HIS A 62 -17.04 21.35 12.04
C HIS A 62 -15.70 20.60 12.23
N GLY A 63 -14.64 21.19 11.65
CA GLY A 63 -13.24 20.79 11.82
C GLY A 63 -12.82 19.54 11.05
N PHE A 64 -12.92 18.38 11.70
CA PHE A 64 -12.32 17.13 11.21
C PHE A 64 -12.94 16.57 9.92
N PRO A 65 -14.28 16.46 9.78
CA PRO A 65 -14.87 15.92 8.54
C PRO A 65 -14.58 16.79 7.31
N ARG A 66 -14.58 18.13 7.46
CA ARG A 66 -14.19 19.06 6.39
C ARG A 66 -12.74 18.85 5.98
N TRP A 67 -11.82 18.78 6.94
CA TRP A 67 -10.41 18.51 6.68
C TRP A 67 -10.22 17.16 5.97
N LEU A 68 -10.87 16.10 6.46
CA LEU A 68 -10.76 14.75 5.90
C LEU A 68 -11.22 14.72 4.44
N ARG A 69 -12.36 15.36 4.14
CA ARG A 69 -12.89 15.46 2.79
C ARG A 69 -11.95 16.20 1.85
N GLN A 70 -11.43 17.35 2.28
CA GLN A 70 -10.46 18.13 1.50
C GLN A 70 -9.19 17.31 1.22
N ARG A 71 -8.66 16.62 2.24
CA ARG A 71 -7.47 15.78 2.10
C ARG A 71 -7.71 14.59 1.19
N ALA A 72 -8.84 13.90 1.33
CA ALA A 72 -9.22 12.78 0.48
C ALA A 72 -9.42 13.20 -0.99
N LEU A 73 -10.02 14.37 -1.23
CA LEU A 73 -10.15 14.94 -2.59
C LEU A 73 -8.78 15.25 -3.21
N ALA A 74 -7.86 15.84 -2.44
CA ALA A 74 -6.49 16.09 -2.92
C ALA A 74 -5.75 14.79 -3.24
N GLU A 75 -5.88 13.75 -2.40
CA GLU A 75 -5.30 12.43 -2.67
C GLU A 75 -5.92 11.78 -3.91
N ALA A 76 -7.24 11.87 -4.07
CA ALA A 76 -7.94 11.36 -5.25
C ALA A 76 -7.53 12.10 -6.53
N ALA A 77 -7.31 13.41 -6.47
CA ALA A 77 -6.84 14.20 -7.61
C ALA A 77 -5.42 13.81 -8.03
N GLY A 78 -4.48 13.68 -7.08
CA GLY A 78 -3.11 13.21 -7.39
C GLY A 78 -3.11 11.80 -7.98
N ASN A 79 -3.98 10.93 -7.47
CA ASN A 79 -4.22 9.59 -7.98
C ASN A 79 -4.72 9.57 -9.44
N LEU A 80 -5.55 10.53 -9.86
CA LEU A 80 -5.98 10.67 -11.26
C LEU A 80 -4.84 11.11 -12.18
N LEU A 81 -3.92 11.96 -11.70
CA LEU A 81 -2.71 12.33 -12.45
C LEU A 81 -1.83 11.10 -12.68
N VAL A 82 -1.70 10.24 -11.67
CA VAL A 82 -0.98 8.96 -11.79
C VAL A 82 -1.66 8.05 -12.81
N ASP A 83 -2.99 7.93 -12.81
CA ASP A 83 -3.70 7.09 -13.78
C ASP A 83 -3.52 7.59 -15.22
N ALA A 84 -3.54 8.91 -15.43
CA ALA A 84 -3.22 9.52 -16.72
C ALA A 84 -1.78 9.19 -17.16
N GLN A 85 -0.84 9.26 -16.22
CA GLN A 85 0.57 8.92 -16.44
C GLN A 85 0.76 7.42 -16.79
N VAL A 86 0.01 6.53 -16.14
CA VAL A 86 -0.03 5.10 -16.47
C VAL A 86 -0.48 4.88 -17.92
N ALA A 87 -1.56 5.54 -18.33
CA ALA A 87 -2.08 5.42 -19.68
C ALA A 87 -1.07 5.94 -20.72
N ALA A 88 -0.38 7.05 -20.43
CA ALA A 88 0.66 7.59 -21.28
C ALA A 88 1.84 6.60 -21.43
N VAL A 89 2.36 6.08 -20.33
CA VAL A 89 3.47 5.10 -20.32
C VAL A 89 3.07 3.82 -21.03
N ALA A 90 1.89 3.28 -20.76
CA ALA A 90 1.40 2.06 -21.41
C ALA A 90 1.34 2.20 -22.94
N ARG A 91 0.87 3.35 -23.45
CA ARG A 91 0.83 3.61 -24.90
C ARG A 91 2.24 3.64 -25.52
N GLN A 92 3.19 4.32 -24.87
CA GLN A 92 4.57 4.36 -25.35
C GLN A 92 5.21 2.97 -25.38
N LEU A 93 5.05 2.20 -24.30
CA LEU A 93 5.59 0.84 -24.22
C LEU A 93 4.95 -0.09 -25.25
N ALA A 94 3.64 0.04 -25.51
CA ALA A 94 2.96 -0.71 -26.56
C ALA A 94 3.46 -0.31 -27.96
N GLN A 95 3.67 0.99 -28.22
CA GLN A 95 4.22 1.47 -29.50
C GLN A 95 5.65 0.97 -29.74
N TRP A 96 6.44 0.74 -28.69
CA TRP A 96 7.80 0.23 -28.78
C TRP A 96 7.90 -1.30 -28.70
N ASP A 97 6.75 -2.00 -28.65
CA ASP A 97 6.66 -3.46 -28.45
C ASP A 97 7.48 -3.95 -27.25
N VAL A 98 7.40 -3.21 -26.14
CA VAL A 98 8.10 -3.54 -24.89
C VAL A 98 7.14 -4.29 -23.96
N PRO A 99 7.44 -5.56 -23.62
CA PRO A 99 6.68 -6.25 -22.59
C PRO A 99 6.91 -5.59 -21.24
N HIS A 100 5.84 -5.38 -20.48
CA HIS A 100 5.89 -4.66 -19.21
C HIS A 100 4.84 -5.17 -18.22
N VAL A 101 5.11 -4.93 -16.93
CA VAL A 101 4.18 -5.21 -15.82
C VAL A 101 4.22 -4.02 -14.86
N PHE A 102 3.07 -3.42 -14.57
CA PHE A 102 2.99 -2.34 -13.57
C PHE A 102 3.11 -2.94 -12.16
N LEU A 103 3.80 -2.24 -11.25
CA LEU A 103 4.09 -2.73 -9.90
C LEU A 103 3.50 -1.85 -8.80
N LYS A 104 3.69 -2.30 -7.54
CA LYS A 104 3.45 -1.54 -6.30
C LYS A 104 2.09 -0.81 -6.28
N GLY A 105 2.10 0.51 -6.04
CA GLY A 105 0.90 1.32 -5.92
C GLY A 105 0.15 1.43 -7.23
N THR A 106 0.88 1.58 -8.33
CA THR A 106 0.35 1.63 -9.68
C THR A 106 -0.47 0.38 -10.02
N ALA A 107 0.08 -0.81 -9.79
CA ALA A 107 -0.61 -2.07 -10.02
C ALA A 107 -1.90 -2.20 -9.21
N ARG A 108 -1.89 -1.73 -7.96
CA ARG A 108 -3.06 -1.74 -7.07
C ARG A 108 -4.16 -0.81 -7.56
N ARG A 109 -3.80 0.35 -8.08
CA ARG A 109 -4.74 1.29 -8.70
C ARG A 109 -5.38 0.70 -9.96
N ILE A 110 -4.58 0.04 -10.81
CA ILE A 110 -5.09 -0.65 -11.99
C ILE A 110 -6.05 -1.78 -11.57
N ALA A 111 -5.78 -2.45 -10.44
CA ALA A 111 -6.61 -3.51 -9.86
C ALA A 111 -7.79 -3.00 -9.00
N SER A 112 -8.21 -1.74 -9.12
CA SER A 112 -9.26 -1.15 -8.26
C SER A 112 -10.59 -1.90 -8.28
N ASP A 113 -10.89 -2.56 -9.40
CA ASP A 113 -12.13 -3.32 -9.58
C ASP A 113 -12.02 -4.75 -9.03
N LEU A 114 -10.80 -5.20 -8.74
CA LEU A 114 -10.50 -6.53 -8.20
C LEU A 114 -10.33 -6.51 -6.69
N TYR A 115 -9.79 -5.43 -6.13
CA TYR A 115 -9.43 -5.32 -4.72
C TYR A 115 -10.17 -4.15 -4.06
N PRO A 116 -10.92 -4.40 -2.97
CA PRO A 116 -11.72 -3.37 -2.32
C PRO A 116 -10.86 -2.18 -1.89
N PHE A 117 -11.27 -0.97 -2.32
CA PHE A 117 -10.61 0.29 -1.99
C PHE A 117 -9.14 0.40 -2.42
N ALA A 118 -8.64 -0.43 -3.34
CA ALA A 118 -7.24 -0.34 -3.75
C ALA A 118 -6.87 1.00 -4.41
N ASP A 119 -7.83 1.70 -4.99
CA ASP A 119 -7.71 3.07 -5.49
C ASP A 119 -7.76 4.16 -4.40
N ALA A 120 -8.03 3.79 -3.13
CA ALA A 120 -7.92 4.67 -1.97
C ALA A 120 -6.47 4.84 -1.48
N ARG A 121 -5.54 4.01 -1.95
CA ARG A 121 -4.10 4.23 -1.73
C ARG A 121 -3.66 5.47 -2.47
N ALA A 122 -3.04 6.41 -1.76
CA ALA A 122 -2.33 7.52 -2.38
C ALA A 122 -1.05 6.99 -3.05
N THR A 123 -0.97 7.16 -4.36
CA THR A 123 0.18 6.82 -5.21
C THR A 123 0.73 8.10 -5.82
N HIS A 124 2.05 8.19 -5.97
CA HIS A 124 2.73 9.43 -6.43
C HIS A 124 3.62 9.17 -7.66
N ASP A 125 3.70 7.91 -8.07
CA ASP A 125 4.62 7.38 -9.05
C ASP A 125 3.98 6.27 -9.89
N VAL A 126 4.56 6.06 -11.07
CA VAL A 126 4.30 4.94 -11.95
C VAL A 126 5.49 4.00 -11.88
N ASP A 127 5.31 2.89 -11.19
CA ASP A 127 6.28 1.80 -11.17
C ASP A 127 6.00 0.83 -12.32
N VAL A 128 6.95 0.68 -13.24
CA VAL A 128 6.86 -0.30 -14.33
C VAL A 128 8.08 -1.20 -14.36
N LEU A 129 7.85 -2.51 -14.35
CA LEU A 129 8.89 -3.53 -14.56
C LEU A 129 8.97 -3.88 -16.04
N VAL A 130 10.19 -3.95 -16.55
CA VAL A 130 10.50 -4.40 -17.91
C VAL A 130 11.66 -5.41 -17.86
N PRO A 131 11.88 -6.22 -18.91
CA PRO A 131 13.07 -7.07 -18.98
C PRO A 131 14.34 -6.23 -18.84
N ALA A 132 15.32 -6.71 -18.08
CA ALA A 132 16.55 -5.97 -17.78
C ALA A 132 17.27 -5.47 -19.04
N ALA A 133 17.35 -6.31 -20.08
CA ALA A 133 17.95 -5.98 -21.38
C ALA A 133 17.23 -4.85 -22.14
N ARG A 134 15.99 -4.49 -21.75
CA ARG A 134 15.20 -3.41 -22.37
C ARG A 134 15.15 -2.14 -21.52
N ALA A 135 15.51 -2.20 -20.24
CA ALA A 135 15.31 -1.11 -19.28
C ALA A 135 15.95 0.22 -19.73
N GLN A 136 17.22 0.19 -20.16
CA GLN A 136 17.93 1.39 -20.61
C GLN A 136 17.26 2.00 -21.85
N ALA A 137 16.93 1.17 -22.84
CA ALA A 137 16.28 1.64 -24.07
C ALA A 137 14.89 2.24 -23.82
N VAL A 138 14.13 1.69 -22.87
CA VAL A 138 12.84 2.26 -22.41
C VAL A 138 13.05 3.62 -21.77
N TRP A 139 14.01 3.74 -20.87
CA TRP A 139 14.31 4.99 -20.18
C TRP A 139 14.77 6.09 -21.16
N ASP A 140 15.67 5.76 -22.09
CA ASP A 140 16.09 6.68 -23.16
C ASP A 140 14.94 7.02 -24.11
N GLY A 141 14.04 6.06 -24.37
CA GLY A 141 12.81 6.28 -25.13
C GLY A 141 11.88 7.30 -24.47
N LEU A 142 11.62 7.15 -23.17
CA LEU A 142 10.82 8.09 -22.39
C LEU A 142 11.42 9.50 -22.44
N ARG A 143 12.74 9.63 -22.30
CA ARG A 143 13.40 10.94 -22.43
C ARG A 143 13.22 11.58 -23.79
N ARG A 144 13.33 10.80 -24.88
CA ARG A 144 13.12 11.29 -26.25
C ARG A 144 11.70 11.80 -26.50
N VAL A 145 10.70 11.30 -25.75
CA VAL A 145 9.31 11.76 -25.85
C VAL A 145 8.95 12.83 -24.81
N GLY A 146 9.95 13.46 -24.20
CA GLY A 146 9.79 14.67 -23.38
C GLY A 146 9.81 14.47 -21.87
N TYR A 147 10.17 13.28 -21.37
CA TYR A 147 10.36 13.07 -19.94
C TYR A 147 11.73 13.57 -19.48
N GLU A 148 11.78 14.15 -18.29
CA GLU A 148 13.00 14.71 -17.71
C GLU A 148 13.45 13.92 -16.47
N PRO A 149 14.76 13.77 -16.20
CA PRO A 149 15.23 13.20 -14.94
C PRO A 149 14.67 13.94 -13.72
N ALA A 150 14.18 13.20 -12.73
CA ALA A 150 13.58 13.77 -11.52
C ALA A 150 14.59 14.37 -10.52
N LEU A 151 15.89 14.11 -10.70
CA LEU A 151 16.92 14.71 -9.84
C LEU A 151 17.45 16.01 -10.47
N PRO A 152 17.74 17.03 -9.64
CA PRO A 152 18.44 18.23 -10.09
C PRO A 152 19.76 17.91 -10.81
N PRO A 153 20.19 18.74 -11.78
CA PRO A 153 21.51 18.62 -12.38
C PRO A 153 22.60 18.64 -11.30
N GLY A 154 23.46 17.62 -11.28
CA GLY A 154 24.60 17.51 -10.34
C GLY A 154 24.39 16.55 -9.17
N GLU A 155 23.18 16.03 -8.96
CA GLU A 155 22.98 14.90 -8.04
C GLU A 155 23.44 13.59 -8.70
N ALA A 156 24.17 12.77 -7.95
CA ALA A 156 24.66 11.50 -8.45
C ALA A 156 23.47 10.60 -8.82
N PRO A 157 23.54 9.87 -9.96
CA PRO A 157 22.52 8.89 -10.28
C PRO A 157 22.38 7.88 -9.13
N PRO A 158 21.22 7.20 -9.03
CA PRO A 158 21.04 6.12 -8.07
C PRO A 158 22.24 5.17 -8.16
N ARG A 159 22.74 4.70 -7.01
CA ARG A 159 23.89 3.78 -6.96
C ARG A 159 23.64 2.56 -7.88
N PRO A 160 24.67 1.87 -8.38
CA PRO A 160 24.52 0.67 -9.21
C PRO A 160 23.65 -0.44 -8.58
N GLU A 161 23.44 -0.36 -7.26
CA GLU A 161 22.68 -1.27 -6.42
C GLU A 161 21.15 -1.02 -6.46
N HIS A 162 20.69 0.03 -7.15
CA HIS A 162 19.28 0.32 -7.32
C HIS A 162 18.66 -0.61 -8.37
N HIS A 163 17.51 -1.20 -8.03
CA HIS A 163 16.76 -2.14 -8.88
C HIS A 163 15.91 -1.44 -9.96
N HIS A 164 16.11 -0.13 -10.12
CA HIS A 164 15.45 0.73 -11.09
C HIS A 164 16.41 1.81 -11.57
N LEU A 165 16.13 2.35 -12.75
CA LEU A 165 16.84 3.50 -13.30
C LEU A 165 16.42 4.78 -12.57
N GLN A 166 17.10 5.88 -12.87
CA GLN A 166 16.76 7.20 -12.32
C GLN A 166 15.29 7.53 -12.66
N PRO A 167 14.46 7.93 -11.68
CA PRO A 167 13.08 8.30 -11.96
C PRO A 167 13.00 9.45 -12.97
N LEU A 168 11.97 9.42 -13.81
CA LEU A 168 11.67 10.46 -14.79
C LEU A 168 10.38 11.19 -14.41
N TRP A 169 10.27 12.47 -14.72
CA TRP A 169 9.04 13.26 -14.58
C TRP A 169 8.48 13.62 -15.95
N ASP A 170 7.16 13.64 -16.00
CA ASP A 170 6.42 14.29 -17.08
C ASP A 170 6.17 15.77 -16.78
N GLY A 171 5.43 16.45 -17.66
CA GLY A 171 5.03 17.85 -17.47
C GLY A 171 4.13 18.08 -16.25
N ALA A 172 3.38 17.05 -15.79
CA ALA A 172 2.57 17.10 -14.58
C ALA A 172 3.35 16.74 -13.29
N ARG A 173 4.66 16.49 -13.39
CA ARG A 173 5.55 16.11 -12.27
C ARG A 173 5.16 14.80 -11.58
N VAL A 174 4.58 13.85 -12.31
CA VAL A 174 4.38 12.48 -11.83
C VAL A 174 5.62 11.65 -12.16
N ALA A 175 6.19 10.98 -11.16
CA ALA A 175 7.39 10.16 -11.36
C ALA A 175 7.06 8.87 -12.12
N VAL A 176 7.94 8.48 -13.04
CA VAL A 176 7.95 7.18 -13.71
C VAL A 176 9.26 6.50 -13.36
N GLU A 177 9.17 5.35 -12.70
CA GLU A 177 10.31 4.52 -12.34
C GLU A 177 10.34 3.28 -13.26
N VAL A 178 11.42 3.14 -14.04
CA VAL A 178 11.68 1.96 -14.86
C VAL A 178 12.48 0.95 -14.02
N HIS A 179 11.80 -0.09 -13.58
CA HIS A 179 12.36 -1.18 -12.77
C HIS A 179 12.91 -2.31 -13.64
N CYS A 180 14.04 -2.87 -13.23
CA CYS A 180 14.54 -4.15 -13.74
C CYS A 180 14.41 -5.29 -12.72
N SER A 181 14.17 -4.96 -11.45
CA SER A 181 13.84 -5.91 -10.39
C SER A 181 12.86 -5.27 -9.39
N THR A 182 12.27 -6.05 -8.49
CA THR A 182 11.43 -5.54 -7.38
C THR A 182 12.25 -5.16 -6.14
N SER A 183 13.55 -5.46 -6.17
CA SER A 183 14.35 -5.64 -4.97
C SER A 183 15.84 -5.75 -5.28
N PRO A 184 16.75 -5.13 -4.50
CA PRO A 184 18.19 -5.40 -4.62
C PRO A 184 18.56 -6.87 -4.35
N ALA A 185 17.70 -7.59 -3.63
CA ALA A 185 17.92 -9.00 -3.26
C ALA A 185 17.33 -10.00 -4.27
N VAL A 186 16.66 -9.54 -5.33
CA VAL A 186 16.07 -10.42 -6.35
C VAL A 186 16.75 -10.12 -7.69
N ALA A 187 17.32 -11.15 -8.32
CA ALA A 187 17.92 -11.01 -9.64
C ALA A 187 16.86 -10.52 -10.65
N PRO A 188 17.23 -9.65 -11.62
CA PRO A 188 16.28 -9.09 -12.59
C PRO A 188 15.44 -10.12 -13.33
N ASP A 189 16.05 -11.21 -13.82
CA ASP A 189 15.34 -12.26 -14.57
C ASP A 189 14.31 -12.97 -13.68
N LEU A 190 14.68 -13.31 -12.43
CA LEU A 190 13.76 -13.90 -11.47
C LEU A 190 12.62 -12.93 -11.09
N ALA A 191 12.91 -11.64 -10.97
CA ALA A 191 11.87 -10.63 -10.71
C ALA A 191 10.89 -10.52 -11.88
N TRP A 192 11.41 -10.53 -13.11
CA TRP A 192 10.60 -10.53 -14.33
C TRP A 192 9.73 -11.78 -14.43
N ASP A 193 10.30 -12.96 -14.20
CA ASP A 193 9.58 -14.23 -14.23
C ASP A 193 8.46 -14.27 -13.19
N ARG A 194 8.76 -13.89 -11.94
CA ARG A 194 7.76 -13.84 -10.85
C ARG A 194 6.63 -12.86 -11.17
N ALA A 195 6.96 -11.66 -11.64
CA ALA A 195 5.97 -10.64 -11.97
C ALA A 195 5.08 -11.04 -13.15
N ASN A 196 5.59 -11.85 -14.08
CA ASN A 196 4.84 -12.35 -15.23
C ASN A 196 4.10 -13.66 -14.98
N ALA A 197 4.61 -14.49 -14.07
CA ALA A 197 3.98 -15.74 -13.68
C ALA A 197 2.59 -15.45 -13.10
N HIS A 198 1.56 -15.97 -13.78
CA HIS A 198 0.16 -15.75 -13.42
C HIS A 198 -0.22 -14.25 -13.34
N ALA A 199 0.48 -13.40 -14.08
CA ALA A 199 0.10 -12.01 -14.25
C ALA A 199 -1.31 -11.90 -14.84
N ARG A 200 -1.99 -10.81 -14.51
CA ARG A 200 -3.34 -10.52 -14.97
C ARG A 200 -3.30 -9.38 -15.97
N ASP A 201 -3.99 -9.57 -17.08
CA ASP A 201 -4.28 -8.51 -18.02
C ASP A 201 -5.60 -7.82 -17.60
N ILE A 202 -5.58 -6.50 -17.57
CA ILE A 202 -6.71 -5.64 -17.24
C ILE A 202 -6.87 -4.67 -18.40
N THR A 203 -8.08 -4.60 -18.96
CA THR A 203 -8.40 -3.63 -20.00
C THR A 203 -9.04 -2.39 -19.37
N ARG A 204 -8.44 -1.22 -19.57
CA ARG A 204 -8.97 0.07 -19.11
C ARG A 204 -8.85 1.11 -20.22
N ASP A 205 -9.95 1.74 -20.58
CA ASP A 205 -10.01 2.76 -21.65
C ASP A 205 -9.36 2.28 -22.98
N GLY A 206 -9.57 1.00 -23.32
CA GLY A 206 -9.01 0.37 -24.51
C GLY A 206 -7.52 -0.01 -24.41
N LEU A 207 -6.84 0.30 -23.31
CA LEU A 207 -5.46 -0.10 -23.05
C LEU A 207 -5.42 -1.43 -22.31
N ARG A 208 -4.59 -2.36 -22.80
CA ARG A 208 -4.25 -3.59 -22.08
C ARG A 208 -3.11 -3.29 -21.11
N LEU A 209 -3.41 -3.36 -19.82
CA LEU A 209 -2.47 -3.16 -18.73
C LEU A 209 -2.19 -4.52 -18.08
N ARG A 210 -0.95 -4.76 -17.66
CA ARG A 210 -0.57 -6.02 -17.01
C ARG A 210 -0.10 -5.76 -15.58
N ILE A 211 -0.60 -6.57 -14.64
CA ILE A 211 -0.22 -6.52 -13.22
C ILE A 211 0.19 -7.91 -12.71
N PRO A 212 1.00 -8.01 -11.64
CA PRO A 212 1.34 -9.29 -11.04
C PRO A 212 0.13 -10.01 -10.46
N SER A 213 0.32 -11.30 -10.16
CA SER A 213 -0.65 -12.09 -9.41
C SER A 213 -0.95 -11.49 -8.02
N ALA A 214 -2.07 -11.88 -7.41
CA ALA A 214 -2.40 -11.46 -6.04
C ALA A 214 -1.30 -11.87 -5.05
N THR A 215 -0.69 -13.04 -5.22
CA THR A 215 0.44 -13.53 -4.41
C THR A 215 1.61 -12.58 -4.48
N GLU A 216 2.04 -12.19 -5.69
CA GLU A 216 3.18 -11.29 -5.86
C GLU A 216 2.86 -9.86 -5.39
N LEU A 217 1.63 -9.38 -5.58
CA LEU A 217 1.23 -8.07 -5.07
C LEU A 217 1.23 -8.03 -3.53
N LEU A 218 0.74 -9.08 -2.87
CA LEU A 218 0.78 -9.23 -1.41
C LEU A 218 2.24 -9.29 -0.94
N TRP A 219 3.06 -10.14 -1.57
CA TRP A 219 4.46 -10.31 -1.22
C TRP A 219 5.28 -9.03 -1.37
N ASN A 220 5.13 -8.34 -2.51
CA ASN A 220 5.81 -7.07 -2.75
C ASN A 220 5.35 -5.99 -1.78
N GLY A 221 4.04 -5.94 -1.45
CA GLY A 221 3.51 -5.05 -0.42
C GLY A 221 4.16 -5.27 0.94
N MET A 222 4.22 -6.52 1.39
CA MET A 222 4.85 -6.90 2.66
C MET A 222 6.35 -6.55 2.67
N THR A 223 7.12 -7.03 1.70
CA THR A 223 8.58 -6.86 1.68
C THR A 223 8.99 -5.39 1.49
N HIS A 224 8.27 -4.63 0.66
CA HIS A 224 8.47 -3.18 0.56
C HIS A 224 8.21 -2.49 1.90
N SER A 225 7.09 -2.83 2.57
CA SER A 225 6.77 -2.25 3.88
C SER A 225 7.86 -2.53 4.92
N LEU A 226 8.36 -3.77 4.97
CA LEU A 226 9.38 -4.20 5.94
C LEU A 226 10.73 -3.49 5.76
N ARG A 227 11.06 -3.00 4.56
CA ARG A 227 12.24 -2.16 4.32
C ARG A 227 12.17 -0.82 5.07
N HIS A 228 10.96 -0.31 5.29
CA HIS A 228 10.71 0.91 6.07
C HIS A 228 10.76 0.66 7.59
N ARG A 229 11.34 -0.46 8.03
CA ARG A 229 11.56 -0.79 9.44
C ARG A 229 10.28 -0.58 10.24
N ALA A 230 10.32 0.19 11.32
CA ALA A 230 9.18 0.37 12.22
C ALA A 230 7.92 0.89 11.50
N ASN A 231 8.08 1.69 10.44
CA ASN A 231 6.97 2.22 9.66
C ASN A 231 6.18 1.15 8.89
N ALA A 232 6.71 -0.07 8.75
CA ALA A 232 6.04 -1.20 8.09
C ALA A 232 4.63 -1.49 8.65
N PHE A 233 4.37 -1.08 9.89
CA PHE A 233 3.11 -1.30 10.62
C PHE A 233 2.22 -0.05 10.65
N ARG A 234 2.40 0.89 9.72
CA ARG A 234 1.46 1.99 9.47
C ARG A 234 0.28 1.48 8.65
N LEU A 235 -0.90 2.08 8.86
CA LEU A 235 -2.15 1.59 8.29
C LEU A 235 -2.12 1.51 6.77
N HIS A 236 -1.59 2.52 6.05
CA HIS A 236 -1.56 2.47 4.58
C HIS A 236 -0.83 1.23 4.03
N PHE A 237 0.26 0.78 4.66
CA PHE A 237 0.95 -0.44 4.25
C PHE A 237 0.15 -1.70 4.56
N LEU A 238 -0.48 -1.75 5.73
CA LEU A 238 -1.27 -2.91 6.15
C LEU A 238 -2.57 -3.02 5.34
N LEU A 239 -3.19 -1.90 4.99
CA LEU A 239 -4.41 -1.82 4.18
C LEU A 239 -4.19 -2.35 2.76
N ASP A 240 -3.01 -2.13 2.19
CA ASP A 240 -2.63 -2.74 0.92
C ASP A 240 -2.69 -4.28 0.96
N GLY A 241 -2.14 -4.89 2.01
CA GLY A 241 -2.23 -6.34 2.20
C GLY A 241 -3.66 -6.79 2.48
N ALA A 242 -4.37 -6.04 3.33
CA ALA A 242 -5.74 -6.34 3.73
C ALA A 242 -6.71 -6.32 2.54
N ALA A 243 -6.56 -5.36 1.62
CA ALA A 243 -7.41 -5.25 0.43
C ALA A 243 -7.31 -6.49 -0.46
N ILE A 244 -6.08 -6.95 -0.74
CA ILE A 244 -5.86 -8.16 -1.54
C ILE A 244 -6.47 -9.37 -0.82
N TRP A 245 -6.20 -9.51 0.48
CA TRP A 245 -6.68 -10.65 1.24
C TRP A 245 -8.21 -10.69 1.34
N ALA A 246 -8.84 -9.54 1.59
CA ALA A 246 -10.30 -9.42 1.70
C ALA A 246 -11.04 -9.63 0.36
N SER A 247 -10.36 -9.50 -0.77
CA SER A 247 -10.96 -9.70 -2.09
C SER A 247 -11.33 -11.15 -2.40
N GLY A 248 -10.78 -12.11 -1.65
CA GLY A 248 -10.91 -13.54 -1.98
C GLY A 248 -10.13 -13.97 -3.22
N ALA A 249 -9.30 -13.09 -3.81
CA ALA A 249 -8.42 -13.47 -4.91
C ALA A 249 -7.51 -14.63 -4.51
N PRO A 250 -7.24 -15.59 -5.42
CA PRO A 250 -6.38 -16.73 -5.13
C PRO A 250 -4.99 -16.27 -4.73
N LEU A 251 -4.58 -16.66 -3.53
CA LEU A 251 -3.26 -16.45 -2.96
C LEU A 251 -2.59 -17.80 -2.79
N ASP A 252 -1.40 -17.95 -3.36
CA ASP A 252 -0.57 -19.13 -3.16
C ASP A 252 0.16 -19.02 -1.82
N TRP A 253 -0.52 -19.49 -0.76
CA TRP A 253 0.05 -19.49 0.58
C TRP A 253 1.21 -20.47 0.75
N GLY A 254 1.32 -21.50 -0.10
CA GLY A 254 2.46 -22.41 -0.10
C GLY A 254 3.71 -21.70 -0.58
N GLU A 255 3.60 -20.90 -1.64
CA GLU A 255 4.67 -20.02 -2.12
C GLU A 255 5.06 -18.96 -1.07
N VAL A 256 4.08 -18.32 -0.43
CA VAL A 256 4.36 -17.37 0.66
C VAL A 256 5.14 -18.05 1.80
N HIS A 257 4.70 -19.24 2.24
CA HIS A 257 5.39 -20.01 3.28
C HIS A 257 6.83 -20.35 2.87
N ARG A 258 7.02 -20.88 1.65
CA ARG A 258 8.33 -21.24 1.12
C ARG A 258 9.29 -20.04 1.11
N ARG A 259 8.83 -18.87 0.68
CA ARG A 259 9.65 -17.65 0.64
C ARG A 259 9.94 -17.08 2.04
N LEU A 260 9.01 -17.23 2.99
CA LEU A 260 9.24 -16.91 4.40
C LEU A 260 10.33 -17.81 5.00
N ALA A 261 10.24 -19.12 4.76
CA ALA A 261 11.23 -20.10 5.22
C ALA A 261 12.62 -19.87 4.59
N ALA A 262 12.67 -19.44 3.33
CA ALA A 262 13.90 -19.04 2.65
C ALA A 262 14.47 -17.69 3.13
N GLY A 263 13.78 -16.97 4.03
CA GLY A 263 14.25 -15.70 4.57
C GLY A 263 14.14 -14.51 3.62
N GLU A 264 13.40 -14.62 2.50
CA GLU A 264 13.29 -13.55 1.50
C GLU A 264 12.64 -12.26 2.06
N ALA A 265 11.85 -12.37 3.13
CA ALA A 265 11.22 -11.23 3.81
C ALA A 265 12.09 -10.62 4.94
N GLY A 266 13.29 -11.15 5.16
CA GLY A 266 14.16 -10.78 6.27
C GLY A 266 13.69 -11.40 7.59
N ARG A 267 13.35 -10.58 8.58
CA ARG A 267 12.99 -11.09 9.93
C ARG A 267 11.61 -11.77 9.92
N LEU A 268 11.57 -13.10 9.98
CA LEU A 268 10.35 -13.92 9.97
C LEU A 268 9.27 -13.41 10.94
N ALA A 269 9.65 -13.10 12.18
CA ALA A 269 8.71 -12.59 13.19
C ALA A 269 7.99 -11.30 12.74
N ARG A 270 8.68 -10.42 12.00
CA ARG A 270 8.11 -9.17 11.51
C ARG A 270 7.19 -9.41 10.33
N ALA A 271 7.58 -10.27 9.40
CA ALA A 271 6.73 -10.67 8.28
C ALA A 271 5.45 -11.34 8.77
N GLY A 272 5.57 -12.27 9.71
CA GLY A 272 4.44 -12.91 10.40
C GLY A 272 3.50 -11.92 11.09
N GLY A 273 4.04 -10.91 11.78
CA GLY A 273 3.24 -9.85 12.40
C GLY A 273 2.53 -8.96 11.37
N TRP A 274 3.19 -8.64 10.26
CA TRP A 274 2.60 -7.85 9.19
C TRP A 274 1.43 -8.61 8.55
N LEU A 275 1.60 -9.90 8.26
CA LEU A 275 0.53 -10.76 7.76
C LEU A 275 -0.62 -10.87 8.76
N GLY A 276 -0.33 -11.01 10.06
CA GLY A 276 -1.37 -11.04 11.09
C GLY A 276 -2.16 -9.74 11.20
N ALA A 277 -1.51 -8.59 11.07
CA ALA A 277 -2.17 -7.29 11.04
C ALA A 277 -3.03 -7.10 9.79
N ALA A 278 -2.52 -7.47 8.61
CA ALA A 278 -3.27 -7.44 7.36
C ALA A 278 -4.48 -8.39 7.41
N ALA A 279 -4.34 -9.60 7.97
CA ALA A 279 -5.43 -10.55 8.17
C ALA A 279 -6.53 -9.98 9.09
N TRP A 280 -6.14 -9.32 10.19
CA TRP A 280 -7.09 -8.67 11.10
C TRP A 280 -7.87 -7.56 10.40
N LEU A 281 -7.20 -6.71 9.62
CA LEU A 281 -7.85 -5.67 8.82
C LEU A 281 -8.77 -6.26 7.74
N ALA A 282 -8.35 -7.34 7.08
CA ALA A 282 -9.19 -8.06 6.11
C ALA A 282 -10.35 -8.80 6.77
N ALA A 283 -10.31 -9.01 8.09
CA ALA A 283 -11.15 -9.94 8.82
C ALA A 283 -11.14 -11.36 8.22
N ALA A 284 -9.98 -11.77 7.71
CA ALA A 284 -9.79 -13.07 7.10
C ALA A 284 -9.25 -14.06 8.13
N GLY A 285 -9.64 -15.33 7.97
CA GLY A 285 -9.03 -16.44 8.70
C GLY A 285 -7.55 -16.61 8.36
N ARG A 286 -6.81 -17.31 9.21
CA ARG A 286 -5.40 -17.65 8.96
C ARG A 286 -5.32 -18.90 8.06
N PRO A 287 -4.66 -18.83 6.89
CA PRO A 287 -4.42 -19.99 6.05
C PRO A 287 -3.59 -21.02 6.81
N SER A 288 -3.96 -22.29 6.70
CA SER A 288 -3.24 -23.40 7.35
C SER A 288 -1.76 -23.42 6.98
N ALA A 289 -1.45 -23.16 5.70
CA ALA A 289 -0.09 -23.17 5.17
C ALA A 289 0.89 -22.20 5.86
N ILE A 290 0.39 -21.09 6.44
CA ILE A 290 1.21 -20.10 7.15
C ILE A 290 0.77 -19.90 8.61
N ALA A 291 -0.06 -20.80 9.15
CA ALA A 291 -0.66 -20.59 10.48
C ALA A 291 0.40 -20.46 11.58
N GLY A 292 1.52 -21.19 11.47
CA GLY A 292 2.66 -21.10 12.38
C GLY A 292 3.52 -19.84 12.19
N ASP A 293 3.49 -19.24 11.00
CA ASP A 293 4.25 -18.03 10.67
C ASP A 293 3.49 -16.75 11.07
N VAL A 294 2.15 -16.77 11.00
CA VAL A 294 1.32 -15.61 11.32
C VAL A 294 1.36 -15.30 12.81
N ARG A 295 1.90 -14.12 13.14
CA ARG A 295 1.98 -13.62 14.51
C ARG A 295 0.92 -12.57 14.76
N HIS A 296 0.43 -12.52 15.98
CA HIS A 296 -0.51 -11.47 16.36
C HIS A 296 0.21 -10.11 16.45
N PHE A 297 -0.42 -9.09 15.87
CA PHE A 297 -0.09 -7.69 16.03
C PHE A 297 -1.40 -6.95 16.31
N ASP A 298 -1.47 -6.27 17.46
CA ASP A 298 -2.68 -5.58 17.89
C ASP A 298 -2.75 -4.20 17.22
N VAL A 299 -3.40 -4.15 16.04
CA VAL A 299 -3.57 -2.92 15.26
C VAL A 299 -4.28 -1.82 16.08
N PRO A 300 -5.43 -2.07 16.74
CA PRO A 300 -6.07 -1.08 17.61
C PRO A 300 -5.14 -0.52 18.69
N ALA A 301 -4.43 -1.38 19.42
CA ALA A 301 -3.54 -0.92 20.49
C ALA A 301 -2.37 -0.08 19.94
N ALA A 302 -1.79 -0.47 18.80
CA ALA A 302 -0.72 0.29 18.16
C ALA A 302 -1.19 1.69 17.74
N VAL A 303 -2.34 1.77 17.06
CA VAL A 303 -2.93 3.05 16.62
C VAL A 303 -3.32 3.93 17.80
N ARG A 304 -3.84 3.35 18.89
CA ARG A 304 -4.13 4.07 20.15
C ARG A 304 -2.89 4.67 20.79
N ARG A 305 -1.79 3.92 20.89
CA ARG A 305 -0.52 4.43 21.45
C ARG A 305 0.05 5.57 20.59
N ARG A 306 -0.02 5.47 19.26
CA ARG A 306 0.40 6.54 18.33
C ARG A 306 -0.43 7.80 18.51
N TRP A 307 -1.75 7.66 18.58
CA TRP A 307 -2.65 8.79 18.84
C TRP A 307 -2.34 9.50 20.17
N ALA A 308 -2.09 8.74 21.24
CA ALA A 308 -1.80 9.29 22.56
C ALA A 308 -0.56 10.20 22.56
N LEU A 309 0.41 9.92 21.68
CA LEU A 309 1.60 10.76 21.47
C LEU A 309 1.30 11.90 20.50
N LEU A 310 0.75 11.61 19.31
CA LEU A 310 0.52 12.60 18.25
C LEU A 310 -0.45 13.73 18.64
N ARG A 311 -1.34 13.50 19.61
CA ARG A 311 -2.19 14.58 20.16
C ARG A 311 -1.39 15.67 20.88
N HIS A 312 -0.16 15.38 21.31
CA HIS A 312 0.72 16.31 22.01
C HIS A 312 1.89 16.79 21.14
N ILE A 313 2.41 15.94 20.26
CA ILE A 313 3.59 16.25 19.44
C ILE A 313 3.29 16.18 17.94
N ALA A 314 3.82 17.14 17.18
CA ALA A 314 3.96 16.99 15.74
C ALA A 314 5.18 16.09 15.47
N VAL A 315 5.06 15.19 14.51
CA VAL A 315 6.08 14.19 14.21
C VAL A 315 6.35 14.19 12.72
N ASP A 316 7.60 14.41 12.34
CA ASP A 316 8.09 14.28 10.98
C ASP A 316 9.30 13.33 10.91
N GLY A 317 9.64 12.92 9.68
CA GLY A 317 10.86 12.17 9.36
C GLY A 317 11.21 11.04 10.34
N ARG A 318 12.42 11.13 10.94
CA ARG A 318 13.01 10.12 11.83
C ARG A 318 12.25 9.94 13.15
N VAL A 319 11.57 10.98 13.64
CA VAL A 319 10.76 10.89 14.87
C VAL A 319 9.58 9.95 14.65
N GLY A 320 9.06 9.88 13.42
CA GLY A 320 8.00 8.94 13.05
C GLY A 320 8.40 7.47 13.14
N GLU A 321 9.65 7.15 12.77
CA GLU A 321 10.17 5.78 12.91
C GLU A 321 10.30 5.36 14.37
N LEU A 322 10.80 6.24 15.23
CA LEU A 322 10.90 6.00 16.67
C LEU A 322 9.52 5.82 17.28
N LEU A 323 8.56 6.67 16.90
CA LEU A 323 7.16 6.53 17.32
C LEU A 323 6.63 5.15 16.96
N CYS A 324 6.79 4.69 15.72
CA CYS A 324 6.37 3.34 15.34
C CYS A 324 7.06 2.24 16.14
N TRP A 325 8.37 2.38 16.41
CA TRP A 325 9.12 1.36 17.14
C TRP A 325 8.59 1.20 18.58
N TRP A 326 8.33 2.31 19.27
CA TRP A 326 7.82 2.34 20.65
C TRP A 326 6.36 1.89 20.75
N THR A 327 5.58 2.16 19.71
CA THR A 327 4.12 1.94 19.73
C THR A 327 3.69 0.59 19.19
N ASN A 328 4.59 -0.18 18.58
CA ASN A 328 4.27 -1.52 18.08
C ASN A 328 3.74 -2.41 19.21
N ALA A 329 2.55 -2.97 18.99
CA ALA A 329 1.84 -3.78 19.97
C ALA A 329 1.99 -5.26 19.63
N TRP A 330 3.18 -5.79 19.91
CA TRP A 330 3.42 -7.23 19.92
C TRP A 330 2.77 -7.82 21.16
N GLY A 331 1.94 -8.85 20.97
CA GLY A 331 1.26 -9.52 22.07
C GLY A 331 1.00 -10.98 21.78
N PRO A 332 0.68 -11.80 22.80
CA PRO A 332 0.14 -13.13 22.58
C PRO A 332 -1.14 -13.00 21.73
N ALA A 333 -1.42 -14.01 20.90
CA ALA A 333 -2.66 -14.00 20.14
C ALA A 333 -3.85 -13.89 21.11
N PRO A 334 -4.86 -13.03 20.82
CA PRO A 334 -6.07 -13.00 21.62
C PRO A 334 -6.66 -14.40 21.61
N ARG A 335 -7.04 -14.89 22.80
CA ARG A 335 -7.76 -16.17 22.89
C ARG A 335 -8.99 -16.06 21.99
N PRO A 336 -9.30 -17.09 21.17
CA PRO A 336 -10.52 -17.08 20.39
C PRO A 336 -11.68 -16.81 21.35
N ALA A 337 -12.57 -15.88 20.96
CA ALA A 337 -13.82 -15.71 21.69
C ALA A 337 -14.49 -17.09 21.69
N LEU A 338 -14.75 -17.63 22.88
CA LEU A 338 -15.56 -18.84 23.02
C LEU A 338 -16.90 -18.52 22.35
N ALA A 339 -17.19 -19.23 21.27
CA ALA A 339 -18.39 -19.05 20.46
C ALA A 339 -19.64 -19.45 21.23
#